data_AF-A0A6J6HL02-F1
#
_entry.id   AF-A0A6J6HL02-F1
#
_cell.length_a   1.000
_cell.length_b   1.000
_cell.length_c   1.000
_cell.angle_alpha   90.00
_cell.angle_beta   90.00
_cell.angle_gamma   90.00
#
_symmetry.space_group_name_H-M   'P 1'
#
loop_
_entity.id
_entity.type
_entity.pdbx_description
1 polymer ?
#
loop_
_entity_poly.entity_id
_entity_poly.type
_entity_poly.pdbx_seq_one_letter_code
_entity_poly.pdbx_strand_id
1 'polypeptide(L)'
;MNRQRGSMAVEIVILTPVFVLLLVFIAYVTRVTMAQHELLRAADTAARTASQAQMNSMSHRGAEVAYQSMRENGSHCVSFQVQVNRRSVEGIMQVEVTTQCRVNVLGLSLLGIRSPVLKATSTEVIDVYRHP
;
A
#
# COMPACT_ATOMS: atom_id res chain seq x y z
N MET A 1 48.05 -0.85 -37.05
CA MET A 1 47.11 -1.51 -36.12
C MET A 1 46.25 -0.44 -35.46
N ASN A 2 45.10 -0.13 -36.05
CA ASN A 2 44.23 0.97 -35.59
C ASN A 2 43.28 0.53 -34.49
N ARG A 3 43.11 1.46 -33.54
CA ARG A 3 42.58 1.31 -32.19
C ARG A 3 41.05 1.29 -32.19
N GLN A 4 40.43 0.19 -32.62
CA GLN A 4 38.96 0.02 -32.56
C GLN A 4 38.43 -0.44 -31.19
N ARG A 5 39.26 -0.49 -30.14
CA ARG A 5 38.84 -0.89 -28.78
C ARG A 5 38.33 0.26 -27.90
N GLY A 6 38.35 1.50 -28.40
CA GLY A 6 37.84 2.67 -27.66
C GLY A 6 36.33 2.86 -27.73
N SER A 7 35.64 2.26 -28.72
CA SER A 7 34.20 2.47 -28.92
C SER A 7 33.34 1.68 -27.94
N MET A 8 33.66 0.40 -27.70
CA MET A 8 32.85 -0.44 -26.81
C MET A 8 32.94 -0.02 -25.34
N ALA A 9 34.11 0.43 -24.88
CA ALA A 9 34.26 0.87 -23.49
C ALA A 9 33.47 2.17 -23.20
N VAL A 10 33.49 3.13 -24.13
CA VAL A 10 32.77 4.41 -23.97
C VAL A 10 31.26 4.21 -24.06
N GLU A 11 30.79 3.32 -24.93
CA GLU A 11 29.36 3.00 -25.07
C GLU A 11 28.80 2.33 -23.79
N ILE A 12 29.56 1.42 -23.18
CA ILE A 12 29.19 0.78 -21.91
C ILE A 12 29.15 1.79 -20.75
N VAL A 13 30.08 2.74 -20.71
CA VAL A 13 30.12 3.77 -19.65
C VAL A 13 28.87 4.66 -19.68
N ILE A 14 28.32 4.93 -20.86
CA ILE A 14 27.09 5.72 -21.01
C ILE A 14 25.83 4.86 -20.79
N LEU A 15 25.86 3.58 -21.20
CA LEU A 15 24.70 2.69 -21.06
C LEU A 15 24.46 2.23 -19.62
N THR A 16 25.54 2.02 -18.85
CA THR A 16 25.47 1.54 -17.46
C THR A 16 24.59 2.42 -16.56
N PRO A 17 24.76 3.76 -16.48
CA PRO A 17 23.90 4.59 -15.63
C PRO A 17 22.43 4.58 -16.07
N VAL A 18 22.15 4.49 -17.38
CA VAL A 18 20.78 4.37 -17.89
C VAL A 18 20.15 3.05 -17.41
N PHE A 19 20.89 1.95 -17.46
CA PHE A 19 20.41 0.66 -16.99
C PHE A 19 20.18 0.65 -15.48
N VAL A 20 21.06 1.26 -14.69
CA VAL A 20 20.87 1.43 -13.24
C VAL A 20 19.60 2.23 -12.95
N LEU A 21 19.37 3.34 -13.66
CA LEU A 21 18.14 4.13 -13.52
C LEU A 21 16.90 3.31 -13.86
N LEU A 22 16.96 2.49 -14.91
CA LEU A 22 15.87 1.58 -15.29
C LEU A 22 15.57 0.57 -14.18
N LEU A 23 16.60 -0.06 -13.59
CA LEU A 23 16.43 -1.01 -12.48
C LEU A 23 15.84 -0.34 -11.24
N VAL A 24 16.29 0.88 -10.91
CA VAL A 24 15.74 1.68 -9.79
C VAL A 24 14.27 2.02 -10.05
N PHE A 25 13.92 2.39 -11.29
CA PHE A 25 12.55 2.67 -11.68
C PHE A 25 11.65 1.43 -11.55
N ILE A 26 12.11 0.27 -12.03
CA ILE A 26 11.37 -1.00 -11.90
C ILE A 26 11.16 -1.32 -10.42
N ALA A 27 12.21 -1.25 -9.59
CA ALA A 27 12.10 -1.50 -8.16
C ALA A 27 11.13 -0.54 -7.47
N TYR A 28 11.07 0.72 -7.90
CA TYR A 28 10.10 1.70 -7.41
C TYR A 28 8.66 1.29 -7.76
N VAL A 29 8.39 0.96 -9.03
CA VAL A 29 7.06 0.52 -9.48
C VAL A 29 6.63 -0.72 -8.70
N THR A 30 7.50 -1.72 -8.55
CA THR A 30 7.21 -2.94 -7.78
C THR A 30 6.84 -2.65 -6.34
N ARG A 31 7.55 -1.74 -5.66
CA ARG A 31 7.23 -1.37 -4.27
C ARG A 31 5.87 -0.69 -4.15
N VAL A 32 5.55 0.21 -5.09
CA VAL A 32 4.27 0.92 -5.10
C VAL A 32 3.11 -0.06 -5.33
N THR A 33 3.24 -0.97 -6.28
CA THR A 33 2.19 -1.96 -6.57
C THR A 33 2.00 -2.94 -5.42
N MET A 34 3.09 -3.44 -4.81
CA MET A 34 3.01 -4.28 -3.61
C MET A 34 2.35 -3.55 -2.44
N ALA A 35 2.74 -2.30 -2.18
CA ALA A 35 2.13 -1.49 -1.13
C ALA A 35 0.63 -1.26 -1.38
N GLN A 36 0.23 -1.04 -2.64
CA GLN A 36 -1.17 -0.84 -3.00
C GLN A 36 -2.01 -2.12 -2.80
N HIS A 37 -1.51 -3.27 -3.24
CA HIS A 37 -2.20 -4.54 -3.04
C HIS A 37 -2.37 -4.88 -1.57
N GLU A 38 -1.33 -4.65 -0.77
CA GLU A 38 -1.41 -4.90 0.67
C GLU A 38 -2.37 -3.93 1.36
N LEU A 39 -2.35 -2.66 0.97
CA LEU A 39 -3.26 -1.64 1.49
C LEU A 39 -4.74 -1.99 1.24
N LEU A 40 -5.04 -2.51 0.05
CA LEU A 40 -6.37 -2.99 -0.34
C LEU A 40 -6.78 -4.22 0.47
N ARG A 41 -5.91 -5.21 0.61
CA ARG A 41 -6.16 -6.41 1.42
C ARG A 41 -6.42 -6.08 2.89
N ALA A 42 -5.63 -5.17 3.45
CA ALA A 42 -5.81 -4.71 4.82
C ALA A 42 -7.16 -4.00 5.00
N ALA A 43 -7.58 -3.16 4.05
CA ALA A 43 -8.88 -2.50 4.09
C ALA A 43 -10.03 -3.51 4.01
N ASP A 44 -9.93 -4.49 3.11
CA ASP A 44 -10.94 -5.53 2.90
C ASP A 44 -11.12 -6.42 4.13
N THR A 45 -10.02 -6.97 4.64
CA THR A 45 -10.03 -7.84 5.83
C THR A 45 -10.52 -7.08 7.06
N ALA A 46 -10.17 -5.80 7.19
CA ALA A 46 -10.64 -4.95 8.27
C ALA A 46 -12.14 -4.63 8.16
N ALA A 47 -12.64 -4.30 6.96
CA ALA A 47 -14.07 -4.04 6.74
C ALA A 47 -14.90 -5.29 7.08
N ARG A 48 -14.45 -6.46 6.62
CA ARG A 48 -15.10 -7.74 6.89
C ARG A 48 -15.04 -8.16 8.35
N THR A 49 -13.95 -7.86 9.05
CA THR A 49 -13.85 -8.13 10.50
C THR A 49 -14.72 -7.16 11.29
N ALA A 50 -14.73 -5.88 10.89
CA ALA A 50 -15.56 -4.88 11.52
C ALA A 50 -17.06 -5.18 11.35
N SER A 51 -17.51 -5.62 10.17
CA SER A 51 -18.92 -5.97 9.94
C SER A 51 -19.40 -7.14 10.78
N GLN A 52 -18.48 -8.03 11.21
CA GLN A 52 -18.76 -9.18 12.09
C GLN A 52 -18.55 -8.89 13.58
N ALA A 53 -17.95 -7.74 13.93
CA ALA A 53 -17.66 -7.39 15.30
C ALA A 53 -18.89 -6.77 15.99
N GLN A 54 -18.94 -6.88 17.32
CA GLN A 54 -19.96 -6.18 18.10
C GLN A 54 -19.85 -4.67 17.91
N MET A 55 -21.00 -3.97 17.87
CA MET A 55 -21.09 -2.54 17.60
C MET A 55 -20.12 -1.68 18.44
N ASN A 56 -19.90 -2.00 19.71
CA ASN A 56 -19.04 -1.21 20.59
C ASN A 56 -17.54 -1.43 20.34
N SER A 57 -17.16 -2.56 19.73
CA SER A 57 -15.76 -2.96 19.48
C SER A 57 -15.34 -2.86 18.01
N MET A 58 -16.29 -2.58 17.12
CA MET A 58 -16.14 -2.59 15.66
C MET A 58 -14.95 -1.75 15.16
N SER A 59 -14.84 -0.49 15.61
CA SER A 59 -13.77 0.42 15.18
C SER A 59 -12.40 -0.09 15.62
N HIS A 60 -12.28 -0.49 16.88
CA HIS A 60 -11.04 -1.02 17.45
C HIS A 60 -10.61 -2.32 16.76
N ARG A 61 -11.53 -3.28 16.59
CA ARG A 61 -11.23 -4.57 15.95
C ARG A 61 -10.85 -4.42 14.47
N GLY A 62 -11.58 -3.58 13.73
CA GLY A 62 -11.24 -3.29 12.33
C GLY A 62 -9.86 -2.64 12.19
N ALA A 63 -9.56 -1.65 13.04
CA ALA A 63 -8.25 -1.00 13.03
C ALA A 63 -7.12 -1.98 13.38
N GLU A 64 -7.29 -2.78 14.44
CA GLU A 64 -6.30 -3.76 14.89
C GLU A 64 -5.96 -4.77 13.78
N VAL A 65 -6.97 -5.34 13.10
CA VAL A 65 -6.73 -6.29 12.01
C VAL A 65 -6.08 -5.64 10.80
N ALA A 66 -6.42 -4.39 10.47
CA ALA A 66 -5.73 -3.64 9.42
C ALA A 66 -4.23 -3.47 9.76
N TYR A 67 -3.90 -3.13 11.01
CA TYR A 67 -2.52 -3.00 11.47
C TYR A 67 -1.78 -4.36 11.45
N GLN A 68 -2.44 -5.44 11.86
CA GLN A 68 -1.86 -6.79 11.81
C GLN A 68 -1.57 -7.24 10.38
N SER A 69 -2.52 -7.09 9.45
CA SER A 69 -2.32 -7.41 8.03
C SER A 69 -1.11 -6.68 7.45
N MET A 70 -1.01 -5.36 7.70
CA MET A 70 0.09 -4.55 7.20
C MET A 70 1.45 -4.93 7.83
N ARG A 71 1.46 -5.42 9.08
CA ARG A 71 2.70 -5.88 9.75
C ARG A 71 3.18 -7.23 9.24
N GLU A 72 2.27 -8.16 8.97
CA GLU A 72 2.60 -9.53 8.52
C GLU A 72 3.23 -9.55 7.13
N ASN A 73 2.76 -8.69 6.23
CA ASN A 73 3.20 -8.67 4.83
C ASN A 73 4.43 -7.78 4.56
N GLY A 74 5.15 -7.33 5.62
CA GLY A 74 6.38 -6.57 5.49
C GLY A 74 6.15 -5.18 4.91
N SER A 75 5.58 -4.28 5.70
CA SER A 75 5.12 -2.97 5.24
C SER A 75 6.18 -2.18 4.46
N HIS A 76 5.92 -1.94 3.17
CA HIS A 76 6.63 -0.93 2.37
C HIS A 76 6.21 0.52 2.71
N CYS A 77 5.44 0.69 3.79
CA CYS A 77 4.93 1.97 4.26
C CYS A 77 5.83 2.54 5.36
N VAL A 78 6.13 3.83 5.29
CA VAL A 78 6.77 4.61 6.37
C VAL A 78 5.77 4.90 7.48
N SER A 79 4.52 5.19 7.10
CA SER A 79 3.43 5.47 8.03
C SER A 79 2.14 4.83 7.51
N PHE A 80 1.36 4.28 8.42
CA PHE A 80 0.10 3.63 8.13
C PHE A 80 -1.01 4.17 9.04
N GLN A 81 -2.12 4.59 8.46
CA GLN A 81 -3.28 5.11 9.16
C GLN A 81 -4.53 4.36 8.72
N VAL A 82 -5.42 4.12 9.68
CA VAL A 82 -6.69 3.42 9.45
C VAL A 82 -7.81 4.25 10.05
N GLN A 83 -8.87 4.42 9.29
CA GLN A 83 -10.10 5.08 9.72
C GLN A 83 -11.25 4.11 9.47
N VAL A 84 -11.99 3.78 10.54
CA VAL A 84 -13.16 2.89 10.48
C VAL A 84 -14.39 3.73 10.79
N ASN A 85 -15.25 3.92 9.80
CA ASN A 85 -16.45 4.72 9.91
C ASN A 85 -17.69 3.84 9.78
N ARG A 86 -18.70 4.11 10.61
CA ARG A 86 -20.03 3.54 10.44
C ARG A 86 -20.86 4.50 9.61
N ARG A 87 -21.59 3.98 8.62
CA ARG A 87 -22.59 4.74 7.86
C ARG A 87 -23.90 3.96 7.79
N SER A 88 -24.99 4.69 7.62
CA SER A 88 -26.29 4.10 7.28
C SER A 88 -26.70 4.67 5.94
N VAL A 89 -27.00 3.80 4.98
CA VAL A 89 -27.44 4.17 3.64
C VAL A 89 -28.78 3.47 3.42
N GLU A 90 -29.84 4.25 3.23
CA GLU A 90 -31.20 3.71 2.98
C GLU A 90 -31.68 2.74 4.08
N GLY A 91 -31.27 2.97 5.33
CA GLY A 91 -31.62 2.11 6.48
C GLY A 91 -30.73 0.87 6.63
N ILE A 92 -29.80 0.62 5.71
CA ILE A 92 -28.82 -0.45 5.78
C ILE A 92 -27.56 0.07 6.48
N MET A 93 -27.16 -0.60 7.56
CA MET A 93 -25.95 -0.26 8.29
C MET A 93 -24.73 -0.83 7.55
N GLN A 94 -23.73 0.02 7.34
CA GLN A 94 -22.49 -0.29 6.64
C GLN A 94 -21.28 0.17 7.45
N VAL A 95 -20.16 -0.49 7.25
CA VAL A 95 -18.87 -0.07 7.75
C VAL A 95 -17.95 0.24 6.58
N GLU A 96 -17.39 1.44 6.57
CA GLU A 96 -16.40 1.90 5.61
C GLU A 96 -15.05 1.97 6.32
N VAL A 97 -14.08 1.21 5.82
CA VAL A 97 -12.70 1.25 6.28
C VAL A 97 -11.85 1.95 5.23
N THR A 98 -11.22 3.04 5.63
CA THR A 98 -10.24 3.76 4.81
C THR A 98 -8.86 3.56 5.39
N THR A 99 -7.95 3.05 4.58
CA THR A 99 -6.54 2.87 4.93
C THR A 99 -5.68 3.81 4.12
N GLN A 100 -4.62 4.34 4.74
CA GLN A 100 -3.66 5.22 4.10
C GLN A 100 -2.24 4.77 4.40
N CYS A 101 -1.41 4.70 3.37
CA CYS A 101 -0.01 4.30 3.46
C CYS A 101 0.87 5.34 2.77
N ARG A 102 1.94 5.77 3.46
CA ARG A 102 3.00 6.57 2.83
C ARG A 102 4.13 5.63 2.40
N VAL A 103 4.36 5.47 1.11
CA VAL A 103 5.32 4.47 0.59
C VAL A 103 6.76 4.88 0.87
N ASN A 104 7.60 3.92 1.26
CA ASN A 104 9.01 4.11 1.49
C ASN A 104 9.78 4.18 0.16
N VAL A 105 10.41 5.33 -0.08
CA VAL A 105 11.20 5.63 -1.29
C VAL A 105 12.71 5.71 -1.01
N LEU A 106 13.19 4.96 0.00
CA LEU A 106 14.62 4.84 0.32
C LEU A 106 15.43 4.52 -0.94
N GLY A 107 16.42 5.37 -1.24
CA GLY A 107 17.27 5.29 -2.44
C GLY A 107 16.84 6.19 -3.60
N LEU A 108 15.58 6.65 -3.63
CA LEU A 108 15.06 7.57 -4.66
C LEU A 108 14.99 9.03 -4.19
N SER A 109 15.21 9.29 -2.90
CA SER A 109 15.24 10.65 -2.35
C SER A 109 16.35 11.52 -2.98
N LEU A 110 17.48 10.92 -3.36
CA LEU A 110 18.57 11.60 -4.05
C LEU A 110 18.15 12.11 -5.45
N LEU A 111 17.14 11.47 -6.05
CA LEU A 111 16.54 11.86 -7.33
C LEU A 111 15.40 12.90 -7.16
N GLY A 112 15.17 13.40 -5.94
CA GLY A 112 14.12 14.38 -5.65
C GLY A 112 12.70 13.82 -5.59
N ILE A 113 12.53 12.49 -5.63
CA ILE A 113 11.22 11.84 -5.63
C ILE A 113 10.63 11.87 -4.22
N ARG A 114 9.42 12.41 -4.09
CA ARG A 114 8.67 12.42 -2.83
C ARG A 114 7.94 11.10 -2.65
N SER A 115 7.86 10.63 -1.41
CA SER A 115 7.08 9.44 -1.04
C SER A 115 5.59 9.65 -1.33
N PRO A 116 4.97 8.86 -2.24
CA PRO A 116 3.56 8.96 -2.52
C PRO A 116 2.72 8.48 -1.33
N VAL A 117 1.53 9.06 -1.18
CA VAL A 117 0.52 8.59 -0.23
C VAL A 117 -0.53 7.81 -1.01
N LEU A 118 -0.64 6.53 -0.70
CA LEU A 118 -1.65 5.63 -1.24
C LEU A 118 -2.84 5.59 -0.29
N LYS A 119 -4.04 5.50 -0.85
CA LYS A 119 -5.31 5.39 -0.12
C LYS A 119 -6.10 4.23 -0.69
N ALA A 120 -6.65 3.39 0.18
CA ALA A 120 -7.64 2.38 -0.18
C ALA A 120 -8.86 2.52 0.72
N THR A 121 -10.02 2.18 0.17
CA THR A 121 -11.28 2.18 0.90
C THR A 121 -12.00 0.86 0.59
N SER A 122 -12.50 0.19 1.62
CA SER A 122 -13.40 -0.95 1.49
C SER A 122 -14.65 -0.72 2.33
N THR A 123 -15.80 -1.13 1.82
CA THR A 123 -17.09 -0.96 2.47
C THR A 123 -17.80 -2.30 2.54
N GLU A 124 -18.26 -2.66 3.73
CA GLU A 124 -18.98 -3.91 3.98
C GLU A 124 -20.31 -3.64 4.68
N VAL A 125 -21.31 -4.46 4.37
CA VAL A 125 -22.63 -4.36 5.01
C VAL A 125 -22.61 -5.07 6.36
N ILE A 126 -23.17 -4.43 7.38
CA ILE A 126 -23.31 -5.02 8.71
C ILE A 126 -24.54 -5.92 8.69
N ASP A 127 -24.35 -7.21 8.92
CA ASP A 127 -25.47 -8.14 9.06
C ASP A 127 -26.07 -7.99 10.48
N VAL A 128 -27.20 -7.26 10.54
CA VAL A 128 -27.91 -6.96 11.79
C VAL A 128 -28.70 -8.17 12.30
N TYR A 129 -28.89 -9.23 11.49
CA TYR A 129 -29.72 -10.38 11.87
C TYR A 129 -28.98 -11.46 12.65
N ARG A 130 -27.66 -11.36 12.79
CA ARG A 130 -26.89 -12.30 13.61
C ARG A 130 -27.14 -12.00 15.10
N HIS A 131 -28.05 -12.77 15.70
CA HIS A 131 -28.38 -12.68 17.12
C HIS A 131 -27.16 -13.03 18.01
N PRO A 132 -27.05 -12.40 19.20
CA PRO A 132 -25.95 -12.62 20.14
C PRO A 132 -25.88 -14.05 20.69
#